data_AF-A0A7C1CWZ6-F1
#
_entry.id   AF-A0A7C1CWZ6-F1
#
_cell.length_a   1.000
_cell.length_b   1.000
_cell.length_c   1.000
_cell.angle_alpha   90.00
_cell.angle_beta   90.00
_cell.angle_gamma   90.00
#
_symmetry.space_group_name_H-M   'P 1'
#
loop_
_entity.id
_entity.type
_entity.pdbx_description
1 polymer ?
#
loop_
_entity_poly.entity_id
_entity_poly.type
_entity_poly.pdbx_seq_one_letter_code
_entity_poly.pdbx_strand_id
1 'polypeptide(L)'
;MKSIFLILAITLAAVSGFGQLEIRNEIEEANAELSMIYNFSVKYSLSILKGEGHEQPAAIDNNGIYQIFLYTSSYRSGVARHELAHVYFFEYLRSEGLNPDEIPLWYHELIAEGFQNLHTRTNRPELRAAFFDFTAFDKRYPQKADQGVFYGAVSSFAGYILERYTYRDLIRVIDEISDEGDINSAFNKVFGSSLGSMITSWRLVFLLPYSPFLIGVVLFLYLLIGRRDKYWRKFQLDLRSLEEDKETKEQGIQ
;
A
#
# COMPACT_ATOMS: atom_id res chain seq x y z
N MET A 1 -41.12 -20.28 21.07
CA MET A 1 -40.98 -19.45 19.85
C MET A 1 -40.82 -17.97 20.16
N LYS A 2 -41.73 -17.30 20.89
CA LYS A 2 -41.60 -15.86 21.24
C LYS A 2 -40.30 -15.48 21.97
N SER A 3 -39.83 -16.32 22.88
CA SER A 3 -38.58 -16.12 23.64
C SER A 3 -37.32 -16.26 22.77
N ILE A 4 -37.34 -17.11 21.75
CA ILE A 4 -36.22 -17.28 20.81
C ILE A 4 -36.12 -16.07 19.88
N PHE A 5 -37.25 -15.56 19.38
CA PHE A 5 -37.27 -14.32 18.59
C PHE A 5 -36.83 -13.10 19.39
N LEU A 6 -37.15 -13.03 20.68
CA LEU A 6 -36.70 -11.95 21.57
C LEU A 6 -35.18 -12.01 21.77
N ILE A 7 -34.63 -13.21 22.03
CA ILE A 7 -33.17 -13.40 22.16
C ILE A 7 -32.47 -13.05 20.85
N LEU A 8 -33.02 -13.48 19.71
CA LEU A 8 -32.46 -13.17 18.38
C LEU A 8 -32.48 -11.66 18.10
N ALA A 9 -33.58 -10.98 18.44
CA ALA A 9 -33.69 -9.53 18.27
C ALA A 9 -32.71 -8.77 19.20
N ILE A 10 -32.52 -9.24 20.44
CA ILE A 10 -31.57 -8.65 21.39
C ILE A 10 -30.13 -8.89 20.92
N THR A 11 -29.79 -10.09 20.41
CA THR A 11 -28.44 -10.36 19.89
C THR A 11 -28.16 -9.58 18.61
N LEU A 12 -29.12 -9.48 17.68
CA LEU A 12 -28.98 -8.64 16.49
C LEU A 12 -28.83 -7.15 16.85
N ALA A 13 -29.62 -6.64 17.80
CA ALA A 13 -29.50 -5.27 18.29
C ALA A 13 -28.15 -5.03 18.98
N ALA A 14 -27.70 -5.96 19.83
CA ALA A 14 -26.41 -5.90 20.50
C ALA A 14 -25.26 -5.88 19.49
N VAL A 15 -25.22 -6.82 18.53
CA VAL A 15 -24.19 -6.89 17.48
C VAL A 15 -24.13 -5.59 16.66
N SER A 16 -25.29 -4.99 16.34
CA SER A 16 -25.33 -3.71 15.63
C SER A 16 -24.86 -2.51 16.46
N GLY A 17 -25.07 -2.53 17.78
CA GLY A 17 -24.62 -1.49 18.70
C GLY A 17 -23.13 -1.59 19.05
N PHE A 18 -22.58 -2.80 19.13
CA PHE A 18 -21.15 -3.02 19.41
C PHE A 18 -20.25 -2.45 18.32
N GLY A 19 -20.57 -2.65 17.04
CA GLY A 19 -19.77 -2.10 15.93
C GLY A 19 -19.76 -0.57 15.89
N GLN A 20 -20.88 0.09 16.23
CA GLN A 20 -20.93 1.56 16.30
C GLN A 20 -20.13 2.12 17.48
N LEU A 21 -20.10 1.41 18.61
CA LEU A 21 -19.34 1.83 19.79
C LEU A 21 -17.83 1.69 19.55
N GLU A 22 -17.41 0.60 18.89
CA GLU A 22 -16.01 0.36 18.51
C GLU A 22 -15.49 1.45 17.56
N ILE A 23 -16.26 1.77 16.50
CA ILE A 23 -15.93 2.85 15.56
C ILE A 23 -15.77 4.20 16.29
N ARG A 24 -16.69 4.51 17.23
CA ARG A 24 -16.64 5.77 17.98
C ARG A 24 -15.41 5.85 18.88
N ASN A 25 -15.09 4.78 19.60
CA ASN A 25 -13.90 4.73 20.44
C ASN A 25 -12.63 4.87 19.60
N GLU A 26 -12.54 4.17 18.46
CA GLU A 26 -11.39 4.29 17.55
C GLU A 26 -11.21 5.73 17.07
N ILE A 27 -12.29 6.42 16.72
CA ILE A 27 -12.26 7.84 16.30
C ILE A 27 -11.83 8.75 17.43
N GLU A 28 -12.38 8.58 18.64
CA GLU A 28 -12.04 9.43 19.79
C GLU A 28 -10.56 9.31 20.16
N GLU A 29 -10.03 8.08 20.17
CA GLU A 29 -8.61 7.81 20.38
C GLU A 29 -7.73 8.41 19.26
N ALA A 30 -8.11 8.17 18.00
CA ALA A 30 -7.43 8.71 16.84
C ALA A 30 -7.39 10.25 16.88
N ASN A 31 -8.51 10.88 17.24
CA ASN A 31 -8.63 12.33 17.32
C ASN A 31 -7.74 12.91 18.42
N ALA A 32 -7.69 12.28 19.59
CA ALA A 32 -6.80 12.70 20.67
C ALA A 32 -5.33 12.62 20.25
N GLU A 33 -4.93 11.52 19.60
CA GLU A 33 -3.56 11.30 19.14
C GLU A 33 -3.16 12.28 18.03
N LEU A 34 -4.00 12.45 17.01
CA LEU A 34 -3.76 13.43 15.93
C LEU A 34 -3.75 14.86 16.45
N SER A 35 -4.63 15.21 17.39
CA SER A 35 -4.60 16.54 18.03
C SER A 35 -3.27 16.83 18.73
N MET A 36 -2.67 15.84 19.38
CA MET A 36 -1.35 15.98 20.01
C MET A 36 -0.21 16.09 18.98
N ILE A 37 -0.29 15.32 17.89
CA ILE A 37 0.71 15.33 16.82
C ILE A 37 0.71 16.68 16.11
N TYR A 38 -0.46 17.11 15.63
CA TYR A 38 -0.63 18.33 14.84
C TYR A 38 -0.72 19.61 15.69
N ASN A 39 -0.92 19.49 16.99
CA ASN A 39 -1.05 20.61 17.93
C ASN A 39 -2.22 21.56 17.61
N PHE A 40 -3.28 21.03 17.00
CA PHE A 40 -4.60 21.67 16.85
C PHE A 40 -5.69 20.60 16.84
N SER A 41 -6.95 21.02 16.91
CA SER A 41 -8.08 20.09 16.82
C SER A 41 -8.97 20.44 15.63
N VAL A 42 -9.47 19.43 14.93
CA VAL A 42 -10.40 19.57 13.82
C VAL A 42 -11.84 19.40 14.26
N LYS A 43 -12.75 20.11 13.59
CA LYS A 43 -14.19 19.87 13.74
C LYS A 43 -14.65 18.91 12.65
N TYR A 44 -15.26 17.80 13.06
CA TYR A 44 -15.79 16.81 12.13
C TYR A 44 -17.17 16.32 12.57
N SER A 45 -17.95 15.86 11.60
CA SER A 45 -19.21 15.17 11.76
C SER A 45 -19.04 13.75 11.25
N LEU A 46 -19.36 12.77 12.09
CA LEU A 46 -19.28 11.36 11.75
C LEU A 46 -20.64 10.84 11.29
N SER A 47 -20.71 10.35 10.06
CA SER A 47 -21.88 9.71 9.48
C SER A 47 -21.61 8.21 9.27
N ILE A 48 -22.18 7.38 10.14
CA ILE A 48 -22.08 5.92 10.02
C ILE A 48 -23.22 5.42 9.13
N LEU A 49 -22.90 5.00 7.90
CA LEU A 49 -23.86 4.55 6.91
C LEU A 49 -23.93 3.02 6.85
N LYS A 50 -25.14 2.49 6.61
CA LYS A 50 -25.37 1.06 6.36
C LYS A 50 -25.28 0.80 4.85
N GLY A 51 -24.30 0.03 4.39
CA GLY A 51 -24.14 -0.34 2.97
C GLY A 51 -22.67 -0.40 2.54
N GLU A 52 -22.41 -0.74 1.28
CA GLU A 52 -21.08 -0.68 0.68
C GLU A 52 -20.87 0.69 0.00
N GLY A 53 -19.69 1.27 0.18
CA GLY A 53 -19.28 2.53 -0.44
C GLY A 53 -17.76 2.68 -0.40
N HIS A 54 -17.23 3.68 -1.11
CA HIS A 54 -15.84 4.09 -0.92
C HIS A 54 -15.79 5.11 0.22
N GLU A 55 -14.95 4.82 1.20
CA GLU A 55 -14.66 5.71 2.32
C GLU A 55 -13.73 6.79 1.78
N GLN A 56 -14.26 8.01 1.75
CA GLN A 56 -13.50 9.23 1.51
C GLN A 56 -14.14 10.30 2.39
N PRO A 57 -13.37 11.21 2.99
CA PRO A 57 -13.95 12.34 3.70
C PRO A 57 -14.62 13.24 2.66
N ALA A 58 -15.95 13.21 2.61
CA ALA A 58 -16.70 13.94 1.60
C ALA A 58 -17.03 15.34 2.13
N ALA A 59 -16.33 16.33 1.57
CA ALA A 59 -16.63 17.76 1.58
C ALA A 59 -16.56 18.48 2.94
N ILE A 60 -15.85 19.62 2.89
CA ILE A 60 -15.88 20.70 3.88
C ILE A 60 -17.25 21.38 3.75
N ASP A 61 -18.03 21.47 4.83
CA ASP A 61 -19.11 22.44 4.87
C ASP A 61 -18.53 23.86 4.93
N ASN A 62 -19.28 24.88 4.49
CA ASN A 62 -18.80 26.28 4.49
C ASN A 62 -18.41 26.82 5.90
N ASN A 63 -18.58 26.03 6.97
CA ASN A 63 -18.24 26.36 8.36
C ASN A 63 -16.98 25.65 8.86
N GLY A 64 -16.26 24.90 8.00
CA GLY A 64 -15.04 24.19 8.37
C GLY A 64 -15.28 22.90 9.17
N ILE A 65 -16.43 22.25 8.98
CA ILE A 65 -16.71 20.94 9.54
C ILE A 65 -16.56 19.88 8.45
N TYR A 66 -15.71 18.89 8.71
CA TYR A 66 -15.49 17.76 7.80
C TYR A 66 -16.54 16.68 8.00
N GLN A 67 -17.11 16.14 6.94
CA GLN A 67 -17.97 14.96 7.05
C GLN A 67 -17.18 13.69 6.75
N ILE A 68 -17.13 12.78 7.72
CA ILE A 68 -16.50 11.47 7.61
C ILE A 68 -17.61 10.44 7.44
N PHE A 69 -17.58 9.70 6.33
CA PHE A 69 -18.55 8.64 6.05
C PHE A 69 -17.90 7.27 6.28
N LEU A 70 -18.41 6.52 7.24
CA LEU A 70 -17.94 5.15 7.52
C LEU A 70 -19.02 4.13 7.24
N TYR A 71 -18.68 3.08 6.52
CA TYR A 71 -19.63 2.06 6.06
C TYR A 71 -19.54 0.79 6.90
N THR A 72 -20.60 0.46 7.64
CA THR A 72 -20.54 -0.62 8.65
C THR A 72 -20.36 -2.03 8.09
N SER A 73 -20.73 -2.29 6.83
CA SER A 73 -20.64 -3.64 6.25
C SER A 73 -19.24 -4.00 5.72
N SER A 74 -18.39 -3.00 5.47
CA SER A 74 -17.01 -3.17 5.02
C SER A 74 -15.97 -2.69 6.03
N TYR A 75 -16.42 -2.19 7.19
CA TYR A 75 -15.55 -1.58 8.19
C TYR A 75 -14.47 -2.55 8.66
N ARG A 76 -13.22 -2.10 8.54
CA ARG A 76 -12.04 -2.77 9.09
C ARG A 76 -11.46 -1.87 10.17
N SER A 77 -10.95 -2.47 11.24
CA SER A 77 -10.21 -1.70 12.25
C SER A 77 -9.03 -0.96 11.58
N GLY A 78 -8.86 0.31 11.94
CA GLY A 78 -7.85 1.19 11.34
C GLY A 78 -8.40 2.12 10.25
N VAL A 79 -9.55 1.81 9.65
CA VAL A 79 -10.18 2.68 8.65
C VAL A 79 -10.54 4.04 9.24
N ALA A 80 -11.09 4.07 10.45
CA ALA A 80 -11.48 5.34 11.04
C ALA A 80 -10.26 6.23 11.33
N ARG A 81 -9.15 5.61 11.74
CA ARG A 81 -7.85 6.29 11.87
C ARG A 81 -7.35 6.85 10.54
N HIS A 82 -7.44 6.05 9.47
CA HIS A 82 -7.05 6.44 8.11
C HIS A 82 -7.82 7.68 7.64
N GLU A 83 -9.15 7.62 7.67
CA GLU A 83 -10.02 8.73 7.23
C GLU A 83 -9.80 10.00 8.07
N LEU A 84 -9.60 9.86 9.38
CA LEU A 84 -9.35 11.00 10.25
C LEU A 84 -7.96 11.62 10.01
N ALA A 85 -6.96 10.82 9.66
CA ALA A 85 -5.63 11.31 9.30
C ALA A 85 -5.69 12.20 8.04
N HIS A 86 -6.50 11.85 7.04
CA HIS A 86 -6.76 12.73 5.90
C HIS A 86 -7.36 14.07 6.32
N VAL A 87 -8.35 14.07 7.23
CA VAL A 87 -8.98 15.31 7.71
C VAL A 87 -7.96 16.24 8.36
N TYR A 88 -7.15 15.71 9.28
CA TYR A 88 -6.09 16.49 9.93
C TYR A 88 -5.07 17.01 8.92
N PHE A 89 -4.68 16.16 7.96
CA PHE A 89 -3.73 16.54 6.94
C PHE A 89 -4.27 17.66 6.02
N PHE A 90 -5.54 17.60 5.61
CA PHE A 90 -6.15 18.67 4.83
C PHE A 90 -6.24 20.00 5.60
N GLU A 91 -6.61 19.98 6.88
CA GLU A 91 -6.59 21.20 7.70
C GLU A 91 -5.16 21.72 7.90
N TYR A 92 -4.18 20.83 8.05
CA TYR A 92 -2.77 21.22 8.12
C TYR A 92 -2.33 21.96 6.86
N LEU A 93 -2.54 21.36 5.68
CA LEU A 93 -2.21 21.98 4.39
C LEU A 93 -2.88 23.35 4.24
N ARG A 94 -4.17 23.43 4.59
CA ARG A 94 -4.92 24.69 4.57
C ARG A 94 -4.31 25.74 5.52
N SER A 95 -3.87 25.34 6.71
CA SER A 95 -3.25 26.25 7.68
C SER A 95 -1.91 26.80 7.22
N GLU A 96 -1.16 26.00 6.45
CA GLU A 96 0.09 26.40 5.79
C GLU A 96 -0.13 27.15 4.46
N GLY A 97 -1.40 27.35 4.06
CA GLY A 97 -1.74 28.04 2.81
C GLY A 97 -1.48 27.22 1.54
N LEU A 98 -1.29 25.90 1.67
CA LEU A 98 -1.07 24.96 0.58
C LEU A 98 -2.39 24.41 0.04
N ASN A 99 -2.47 24.26 -1.28
CA ASN A 99 -3.60 23.58 -1.90
C ASN A 99 -3.37 22.05 -1.84
N PRO A 100 -4.34 21.25 -1.36
CA PRO A 100 -4.23 19.79 -1.37
C PRO A 100 -3.82 19.17 -2.72
N ASP A 101 -4.20 19.79 -3.83
CA ASP A 101 -3.85 19.35 -5.19
C ASP A 101 -2.36 19.54 -5.57
N GLU A 102 -1.61 20.30 -4.77
CA GLU A 102 -0.15 20.48 -4.92
C GLU A 102 0.62 19.30 -4.32
N ILE A 103 0.00 18.57 -3.41
CA ILE A 103 0.58 17.38 -2.78
C ILE A 103 0.13 16.14 -3.56
N PRO A 104 1.07 15.28 -4.00
CA PRO A 104 0.71 14.07 -4.74
C PRO A 104 -0.23 13.17 -3.96
N LEU A 105 -1.23 12.62 -4.64
CA LEU A 105 -2.23 11.71 -4.09
C LEU A 105 -1.59 10.56 -3.32
N TRP A 106 -0.53 9.94 -3.84
CA TRP A 106 0.17 8.88 -3.12
C TRP A 106 0.75 9.32 -1.77
N TYR A 107 1.06 10.62 -1.60
CA TYR A 107 1.56 11.17 -0.36
C TYR A 107 0.45 11.41 0.67
N HIS A 108 -0.73 11.85 0.22
CA HIS A 108 -1.93 11.88 1.08
C HIS A 108 -2.20 10.50 1.68
N GLU A 109 -2.12 9.47 0.84
CA GLU A 109 -2.28 8.07 1.25
C GLU A 109 -1.16 7.59 2.16
N LEU A 110 0.08 8.04 1.92
CA LEU A 110 1.22 7.74 2.79
C LEU A 110 1.00 8.26 4.21
N ILE A 111 0.44 9.46 4.35
CA ILE A 111 0.11 10.06 5.64
C ILE A 111 -0.99 9.23 6.33
N ALA A 112 -2.08 8.92 5.64
CA ALA A 112 -3.18 8.17 6.22
C ALA A 112 -2.79 6.73 6.61
N GLU A 113 -2.13 6.00 5.71
CA GLU A 113 -1.60 4.66 5.97
C GLU A 113 -0.52 4.67 7.06
N GLY A 114 0.33 5.70 7.08
CA GLY A 114 1.35 5.86 8.11
C GLY A 114 0.74 5.98 9.50
N PHE A 115 -0.29 6.81 9.67
CA PHE A 115 -0.96 6.94 10.95
C PHE A 115 -1.67 5.64 11.36
N GLN A 116 -2.37 5.01 10.42
CA GLN A 116 -3.01 3.72 10.63
C GLN A 116 -2.01 2.63 11.10
N ASN A 117 -0.80 2.63 10.53
CA ASN A 117 0.25 1.66 10.84
C ASN A 117 0.86 1.79 12.24
N LEU A 118 0.64 2.90 12.94
CA LEU A 118 1.09 3.05 14.34
C LEU A 118 0.42 2.04 15.27
N HIS A 119 -0.81 1.59 14.94
CA HIS A 119 -1.62 0.72 15.79
C HIS A 119 -2.04 -0.58 15.12
N THR A 120 -2.23 -0.55 13.80
CA THR A 120 -2.55 -1.75 13.03
C THR A 120 -1.34 -2.18 12.24
N ARG A 121 -0.71 -3.30 12.61
CA ARG A 121 0.26 -3.94 11.73
C ARG A 121 -0.51 -4.54 10.57
N THR A 122 -0.60 -3.83 9.45
CA THR A 122 -1.20 -4.39 8.25
C THR A 122 -0.49 -5.68 7.86
N ASN A 123 -1.28 -6.67 7.41
CA ASN A 123 -0.76 -7.89 6.82
C ASN A 123 0.31 -7.56 5.77
N ARG A 124 1.36 -8.40 5.67
CA ARG A 124 2.36 -8.26 4.60
C ARG A 124 1.61 -8.16 3.25
N PRO A 125 1.82 -7.08 2.49
CA PRO A 125 1.12 -6.93 1.23
C PRO A 125 1.61 -7.98 0.24
N GLU A 126 0.87 -8.13 -0.85
CA GLU A 126 1.21 -9.05 -1.92
C GLU A 126 2.59 -8.72 -2.52
N LEU A 127 3.34 -9.73 -2.96
CA LEU A 127 4.68 -9.55 -3.51
C LEU A 127 4.74 -8.52 -4.66
N ARG A 128 3.66 -8.42 -5.45
CA ARG A 128 3.55 -7.43 -6.54
C ARG A 128 3.63 -5.98 -6.05
N ALA A 129 3.31 -5.70 -4.78
CA ALA A 129 3.41 -4.37 -4.19
C ALA A 129 4.85 -3.83 -4.21
N ALA A 130 5.86 -4.69 -4.03
CA ALA A 130 7.27 -4.28 -4.07
C ALA A 130 7.71 -3.79 -5.45
N PHE A 131 7.06 -4.27 -6.51
CA PHE A 131 7.36 -3.88 -7.89
C PHE A 131 6.41 -2.81 -8.42
N PHE A 132 5.40 -2.44 -7.63
CA PHE A 132 4.43 -1.42 -8.00
C PHE A 132 5.05 -0.03 -7.83
N ASP A 133 4.84 0.84 -8.82
CA ASP A 133 5.24 2.23 -8.75
C ASP A 133 4.07 3.09 -8.27
N PHE A 134 3.88 3.13 -6.95
CA PHE A 134 2.82 3.94 -6.34
C PHE A 134 3.10 5.45 -6.47
N THR A 135 4.34 5.88 -6.71
CA THR A 135 4.69 7.30 -6.82
C THR A 135 4.22 7.95 -8.12
N ALA A 136 3.86 7.15 -9.12
CA ALA A 136 3.28 7.63 -10.38
C ALA A 136 1.86 8.19 -10.23
N PHE A 137 1.19 7.96 -9.08
CA PHE A 137 -0.19 8.38 -8.84
C PHE A 137 -0.24 9.74 -8.16
N ASP A 138 -0.07 10.79 -8.97
CA ASP A 138 -0.07 12.19 -8.52
C ASP A 138 -1.48 12.76 -8.31
N LYS A 139 -2.40 12.55 -9.27
CA LYS A 139 -3.74 13.19 -9.26
C LYS A 139 -4.91 12.23 -9.33
N ARG A 140 -4.65 10.96 -9.62
CA ARG A 140 -5.69 9.97 -9.89
C ARG A 140 -5.34 8.67 -9.20
N TYR A 141 -6.35 8.04 -8.62
CA TYR A 141 -6.22 6.68 -8.11
C TYR A 141 -6.00 5.67 -9.25
N PRO A 142 -5.33 4.54 -8.97
CA PRO A 142 -5.25 3.41 -9.89
C PRO A 142 -6.65 2.83 -10.19
N GLN A 143 -6.72 2.02 -11.25
CA GLN A 143 -7.93 1.26 -11.57
C GLN A 143 -8.28 0.31 -10.42
N LYS A 144 -9.58 -0.01 -10.27
CA LYS A 144 -10.10 -0.85 -9.18
C LYS A 144 -9.34 -2.18 -8.98
N ALA A 145 -8.82 -2.77 -10.06
CA ALA A 145 -8.05 -4.01 -10.00
C ALA A 145 -6.68 -3.87 -9.31
N ASP A 146 -6.10 -2.67 -9.35
CA ASP A 146 -4.75 -2.36 -8.86
C ASP A 146 -4.76 -1.59 -7.52
N GLN A 147 -5.93 -1.10 -7.09
CA GLN A 147 -6.08 -0.36 -5.82
C GLN A 147 -5.51 -1.14 -4.62
N GLY A 148 -5.81 -2.43 -4.51
CA GLY A 148 -5.28 -3.25 -3.41
C GLY A 148 -3.74 -3.32 -3.39
N VAL A 149 -3.10 -3.28 -4.57
CA VAL A 149 -1.63 -3.27 -4.69
C VAL A 149 -1.06 -1.92 -4.32
N PHE A 150 -1.73 -0.85 -4.77
CA PHE A 150 -1.35 0.52 -4.45
C PHE A 150 -1.40 0.77 -2.95
N TYR A 151 -2.52 0.52 -2.29
CA TYR A 151 -2.64 0.68 -0.83
C TYR A 151 -1.63 -0.23 -0.10
N GLY A 152 -1.47 -1.47 -0.54
CA GLY A 152 -0.47 -2.38 0.02
C GLY A 152 0.99 -1.86 -0.11
N ALA A 153 1.33 -1.23 -1.24
CA ALA A 153 2.66 -0.67 -1.49
C ALA A 153 2.89 0.60 -0.65
N VAL A 154 1.93 1.53 -0.65
CA VAL A 154 1.98 2.78 0.13
C VAL A 154 2.07 2.46 1.62
N SER A 155 1.20 1.58 2.12
CA SER A 155 1.18 1.18 3.53
C SER A 155 2.48 0.49 3.95
N SER A 156 3.00 -0.43 3.13
CA SER A 156 4.29 -1.05 3.44
C SER A 156 5.47 -0.08 3.39
N PHE A 157 5.45 0.90 2.50
CA PHE A 157 6.47 1.94 2.46
C PHE A 157 6.37 2.87 3.68
N ALA A 158 5.15 3.25 4.08
CA ALA A 158 4.91 4.01 5.31
C ALA A 158 5.45 3.27 6.54
N GLY A 159 5.14 1.97 6.67
CA GLY A 159 5.69 1.12 7.73
C GLY A 159 7.22 1.09 7.74
N TYR A 160 7.85 0.99 6.57
CA TYR A 160 9.31 1.05 6.45
C TYR A 160 9.91 2.38 6.93
N ILE A 161 9.25 3.50 6.65
CA ILE A 161 9.66 4.82 7.15
C ILE A 161 9.50 4.86 8.67
N LEU A 162 8.35 4.44 9.20
CA LEU A 162 8.01 4.52 10.62
C LEU A 162 8.84 3.58 11.51
N GLU A 163 9.45 2.54 10.96
CA GLU A 163 10.47 1.75 11.66
C GLU A 163 11.75 2.53 11.98
N ARG A 164 12.01 3.65 11.28
CA ARG A 164 13.26 4.42 11.32
C ARG A 164 13.06 5.87 11.75
N TYR A 165 11.86 6.40 11.51
CA TYR A 165 11.49 7.80 11.71
C TYR A 165 10.14 7.90 12.39
N THR A 166 9.77 9.10 12.82
CA THR A 166 8.49 9.36 13.47
C THR A 166 7.42 9.76 12.46
N TYR A 167 6.15 9.62 12.83
CA TYR A 167 5.04 10.14 12.02
C TYR A 167 5.12 11.66 11.82
N ARG A 168 5.68 12.40 12.80
CA ARG A 168 5.90 13.85 12.68
C ARG A 168 6.91 14.17 11.57
N ASP A 169 7.88 13.30 11.31
CA ASP A 169 8.82 13.49 10.21
C ASP A 169 8.13 13.42 8.84
N LEU A 170 7.09 12.58 8.68
CA LEU A 170 6.27 12.56 7.46
C LEU A 170 5.53 13.89 7.25
N ILE A 171 5.03 14.51 8.32
CA ILE A 171 4.39 15.83 8.24
C ILE A 171 5.42 16.89 7.85
N ARG A 172 6.61 16.85 8.47
CA ARG A 172 7.69 17.81 8.22
C ARG A 172 8.15 17.85 6.76
N VAL A 173 8.00 16.77 6.00
CA VAL A 173 8.27 16.77 4.55
C VAL A 173 7.44 17.83 3.84
N ILE A 174 6.20 18.08 4.27
CA ILE A 174 5.35 19.13 3.67
C ILE A 174 5.92 20.52 3.89
N ASP A 175 6.42 20.79 5.09
CA ASP A 175 7.05 22.06 5.43
C ASP A 175 8.23 22.33 4.48
N GLU A 176 9.04 21.29 4.26
CA GLU A 176 10.19 21.38 3.36
C GLU A 176 9.78 21.40 1.87
N ILE A 177 8.62 20.85 1.49
CA ILE A 177 8.07 20.98 0.12
C ILE A 177 7.68 22.44 -0.15
N SER A 178 7.07 23.11 0.82
CA SER A 178 6.69 24.53 0.71
C SER A 178 7.91 25.42 0.42
N ASP A 179 9.05 25.11 1.06
CA ASP A 179 10.30 25.88 0.92
C ASP A 179 11.08 25.57 -0.37
N GLU A 180 11.19 24.29 -0.76
CA GLU A 180 12.06 23.85 -1.87
C GLU A 180 11.32 23.66 -3.20
N GLY A 181 10.01 23.49 -3.17
CA GLY A 181 9.17 23.22 -4.36
C GLY A 181 9.35 21.82 -4.98
N ASP A 182 10.12 20.93 -4.36
CA ASP A 182 10.37 19.56 -4.85
C ASP A 182 10.39 18.52 -3.71
N ILE A 183 9.66 17.42 -3.93
CA ILE A 183 9.51 16.33 -2.96
C ILE A 183 10.80 15.56 -2.72
N ASN A 184 11.68 15.40 -3.73
CA ASN A 184 12.95 14.70 -3.51
C ASN A 184 13.87 15.48 -2.58
N SER A 185 13.91 16.81 -2.76
CA SER A 185 14.69 17.72 -1.95
C SER A 185 14.18 17.74 -0.51
N ALA A 186 12.85 17.80 -0.32
CA ALA A 186 12.21 17.68 0.99
C ALA A 186 12.55 16.35 1.69
N PHE A 187 12.41 15.22 1.00
CA PHE A 187 12.80 13.90 1.53
C PHE A 187 14.27 13.86 1.93
N ASN A 188 15.15 14.45 1.13
CA ASN A 188 16.58 14.46 1.43
C ASN A 188 16.90 15.29 2.69
N LYS A 189 16.21 16.41 2.92
CA LYS A 189 16.39 17.20 4.15
C LYS A 189 15.86 16.50 5.39
N VAL A 190 14.69 15.87 5.30
CA VAL A 190 14.04 15.24 6.46
C VAL A 190 14.69 13.89 6.79
N PHE A 191 14.90 13.04 5.79
CA PHE A 191 15.35 11.66 5.98
C PHE A 191 16.81 11.42 5.59
N GLY A 192 17.54 12.44 5.12
CA GLY A 192 18.92 12.29 4.66
C GLY A 192 19.05 11.41 3.40
N SER A 193 17.96 11.20 2.67
CA SER A 193 17.92 10.38 1.46
C SER A 193 16.81 10.84 0.52
N SER A 194 17.08 10.81 -0.79
CA SER A 194 16.04 11.08 -1.78
C SER A 194 14.95 9.99 -1.76
N LEU A 195 13.74 10.36 -2.21
CA LEU A 195 12.61 9.44 -2.31
C LEU A 195 12.96 8.16 -3.08
N GLY A 196 13.63 8.29 -4.24
CA GLY A 196 14.04 7.14 -5.04
C GLY A 196 15.02 6.19 -4.34
N SER A 197 15.96 6.74 -3.54
CA SER A 197 16.88 5.94 -2.73
C SER A 197 16.15 5.20 -1.60
N MET A 198 15.22 5.88 -0.94
CA MET A 198 14.39 5.27 0.11
C MET A 198 13.48 4.16 -0.44
N ILE A 199 12.85 4.38 -1.59
CA ILE A 199 12.04 3.35 -2.26
C ILE A 199 12.90 2.13 -2.61
N THR A 200 14.11 2.35 -3.12
CA THR A 200 15.03 1.25 -3.44
C THR A 200 15.40 0.46 -2.19
N SER A 201 15.71 1.15 -1.10
CA SER A 201 16.05 0.54 0.19
C SER A 201 14.88 -0.23 0.79
N TRP A 202 13.68 0.34 0.73
CA TRP A 202 12.43 -0.34 1.11
C TRP A 202 12.22 -1.62 0.30
N ARG A 203 12.34 -1.57 -1.02
CA ARG A 203 12.20 -2.75 -1.90
C ARG A 203 13.19 -3.85 -1.53
N LEU A 204 14.44 -3.51 -1.23
CA LEU A 204 15.44 -4.47 -0.79
C LEU A 204 15.05 -5.14 0.54
N VAL A 205 14.62 -4.36 1.53
CA VAL A 205 14.15 -4.89 2.82
C VAL A 205 12.91 -5.76 2.64
N PHE A 206 11.97 -5.34 1.82
CA PHE A 206 10.74 -6.07 1.50
C PHE A 206 11.04 -7.41 0.84
N LEU A 207 11.96 -7.43 -0.12
CA LEU A 207 12.28 -8.61 -0.93
C LEU A 207 13.25 -9.57 -0.23
N LEU A 208 13.93 -9.13 0.84
CA LEU A 208 14.93 -9.92 1.57
C LEU A 208 14.41 -11.32 1.99
N PRO A 209 13.18 -11.49 2.53
CA PRO A 209 12.65 -12.80 2.89
C PRO A 209 12.46 -13.76 1.70
N TYR A 210 12.41 -13.24 0.46
CA TYR A 210 12.26 -14.03 -0.77
C TYR A 210 13.62 -14.41 -1.40
N SER A 211 14.73 -13.88 -0.87
CA SER A 211 16.07 -14.18 -1.38
C SER A 211 16.45 -15.67 -1.36
N PRO A 212 16.08 -16.50 -0.35
CA PRO A 212 16.42 -17.92 -0.37
C PRO A 212 15.71 -18.68 -1.50
N PHE A 213 14.47 -18.30 -1.80
CA PHE A 213 13.72 -18.86 -2.93
C PHE A 213 14.39 -18.51 -4.26
N LEU A 214 14.79 -17.24 -4.44
CA LEU A 214 15.50 -16.80 -5.64
C LEU A 214 16.81 -17.56 -5.84
N ILE A 215 17.61 -17.72 -4.77
CA ILE A 215 18.86 -18.50 -4.81
C ILE A 215 18.56 -19.95 -5.20
N GLY A 216 17.52 -20.57 -4.63
CA GLY A 216 17.10 -21.92 -4.97
C GLY A 216 16.73 -22.07 -6.46
N VAL A 217 15.97 -21.12 -7.02
CA VAL A 217 15.61 -21.10 -8.44
C VAL A 217 16.86 -20.96 -9.32
N VAL A 218 17.76 -20.04 -8.99
CA VAL A 218 19.01 -19.84 -9.75
C VAL A 218 19.88 -21.09 -9.71
N LEU A 219 20.05 -21.72 -8.55
CA LEU A 219 20.79 -22.98 -8.41
C LEU A 219 20.13 -24.11 -9.22
N PHE A 220 18.80 -24.22 -9.17
CA PHE A 220 18.05 -25.21 -9.93
C PHE A 220 18.22 -25.02 -11.45
N LEU A 221 18.10 -23.78 -11.95
CA LEU A 221 18.33 -23.45 -13.36
C LEU A 221 19.78 -23.72 -13.77
N TYR A 222 20.74 -23.34 -12.94
CA TYR A 222 22.16 -23.64 -13.16
C TYR A 222 22.40 -25.16 -13.28
N LEU A 223 21.83 -25.95 -12.38
CA LEU A 223 21.91 -27.41 -12.42
C LEU A 223 21.23 -27.99 -13.67
N LEU A 224 20.08 -27.45 -14.10
CA LEU A 224 19.40 -27.89 -15.31
C LEU A 224 20.22 -27.61 -16.58
N ILE A 225 20.78 -26.40 -16.70
CA ILE A 225 21.64 -26.01 -17.83
C ILE A 225 22.92 -26.86 -17.84
N GLY A 226 23.60 -26.99 -16.70
CA GLY A 226 24.80 -27.83 -16.57
C GLY A 226 24.54 -29.31 -16.83
N ARG A 227 23.32 -29.81 -16.55
CA ARG A 227 22.91 -31.18 -16.87
C ARG A 227 22.59 -31.35 -18.36
N ARG A 228 22.07 -30.31 -19.03
CA ARG A 228 21.82 -30.29 -20.48
C ARG A 228 23.13 -30.43 -21.26
N ASP A 229 24.19 -29.73 -20.85
CA ASP A 229 25.53 -29.82 -21.48
C ASP A 229 26.17 -31.22 -21.41
N LYS A 230 25.78 -32.05 -20.43
CA LYS A 230 26.27 -33.43 -20.32
C LYS A 230 25.57 -34.38 -21.31
N TYR A 231 24.32 -34.11 -21.69
CA TYR A 231 23.58 -34.89 -22.67
C TYR A 231 23.98 -34.54 -24.12
N TRP A 232 24.22 -33.26 -24.41
CA TRP A 232 24.64 -32.83 -25.75
C TRP A 232 26.09 -33.19 -26.10
N ARG A 233 26.98 -33.35 -25.11
CA ARG A 233 28.34 -33.88 -25.33
C ARG A 233 28.41 -35.35 -25.77
N LYS A 234 27.30 -36.10 -25.65
CA LYS A 234 27.21 -37.49 -26.13
C LYS A 234 26.63 -37.63 -27.53
N PHE A 235 26.07 -36.57 -28.11
CA PHE A 235 25.77 -36.53 -29.53
C PHE A 235 27.05 -36.19 -30.29
N GLN A 236 27.92 -37.19 -30.47
CA GLN A 236 28.81 -37.14 -31.61
C GLN A 236 27.90 -37.20 -32.84
N LEU A 237 27.76 -36.07 -33.54
CA LEU A 237 27.23 -36.07 -34.89
C LEU A 237 28.15 -36.96 -35.72
N ASP A 238 27.73 -38.21 -35.92
CA ASP A 238 28.42 -39.12 -36.82
C ASP A 238 28.19 -38.62 -38.24
N LEU A 239 29.14 -37.81 -38.72
CA LEU A 239 29.10 -37.21 -40.05
C LEU A 239 29.04 -38.26 -41.17
N ARG A 240 29.45 -39.51 -40.91
CA ARG A 240 29.28 -40.62 -41.87
C ARG A 240 27.81 -40.99 -42.10
N SER A 241 26.97 -40.92 -41.07
CA SER A 241 25.54 -41.23 -41.23
C SER A 241 24.80 -40.18 -42.06
N LEU A 242 25.37 -38.98 -42.24
CA LEU A 242 24.87 -37.93 -43.12
C LEU A 242 25.37 -38.07 -44.57
N GLU A 243 26.47 -38.80 -44.82
CA GLU A 243 26.95 -39.14 -46.17
C GLU A 243 26.20 -40.35 -46.75
N GLU A 244 25.95 -41.39 -45.95
CA GLU A 244 25.16 -42.56 -46.38
C GLU A 244 23.72 -42.19 -46.80
N ASP A 245 23.12 -41.20 -46.12
CA ASP A 245 21.75 -40.71 -46.39
C ASP A 245 21.68 -39.83 -47.66
N LYS A 246 22.82 -39.32 -48.15
CA LYS A 246 22.92 -38.65 -49.47
C LYS A 246 23.09 -39.65 -50.61
N GLU A 247 23.93 -40.68 -50.44
CA GLU A 247 24.12 -41.72 -51.46
C GLU A 247 22.83 -42.53 -51.70
N THR A 248 22.06 -42.84 -50.64
CA THR A 248 20.76 -43.53 -50.80
C THR A 248 19.67 -42.64 -51.41
N LYS A 249 19.71 -41.32 -51.21
CA LYS A 249 18.79 -40.38 -51.87
C LYS A 249 19.11 -40.17 -53.35
N GLU A 250 20.38 -40.22 -53.75
CA GLU A 250 20.77 -40.10 -55.16
C GLU A 250 20.55 -41.40 -55.94
N GLN A 251 20.63 -42.57 -55.30
CA GLN A 251 20.34 -43.86 -55.93
C GLN A 251 18.84 -44.20 -56.04
N GLY A 252 17.97 -43.52 -55.29
CA GLY A 252 16.51 -43.67 -55.35
C GLY A 252 15.81 -42.86 -56.44
N ILE A 253 16.57 -42.12 -57.26
CA ILE A 253 16.06 -41.33 -58.38
C ILE A 253 16.80 -41.76 -59.66
N GLN A 254 16.54 -42.99 -60.11
CA GLN A 254 16.73 -43.43 -61.50
C GLN A 254 15.53 -44.26 -61.95
#